data_AF-Q7RCZ9-F1
#
_entry.id   AF-Q7RCZ9-F1
#
_cell.length_a   1.000
_cell.length_b   1.000
_cell.length_c   1.000
_cell.angle_alpha   90.00
_cell.angle_beta   90.00
_cell.angle_gamma   90.00
#
_symmetry.space_group_name_H-M   'P 1'
#
loop_
_entity.id
_entity.type
_entity.pdbx_description
1 polymer ?
#
loop_
_entity_poly.entity_id
_entity_poly.type
_entity_poly.pdbx_seq_one_letter_code
_entity_poly.pdbx_strand_id
1 'polypeptide(L)'
;MENEQFNPLSLLDKNQPFDADKLKLLDNIVEALLDTKDKNRRDFAQNLLNQFKMLDNSWRSVSVILDHSENVNTKFYGLQILEECINNKWNILPEEEREGMKNFIACYTITMSTEGTTIGIDRHLLNKLDETLIQIVKKEWPDSWSSFIPDIVNSAKLNQNVCENNMKLLNMLSEEVFEFGNETLVQKKKEKLRNEYASQFQKVYDLCLYILEANICNKRSTNSSLIKQTLICLSNFFKWIPLSYIFEKYKFNNNDVQIIDLLFDHFWDDISYKIECVKCIQEIVMLKMDEKNLLYYENVFINLWTKLVNKIKYLPNVNEMKNIPPEFKIFWEQYYLQISICLTNFLKNYRETIIEKNNNTNDINAVFKFLHMLSNSNMDEVFLIIVDYYNVFTEQLIRELIGRLEEENSIKNKCINSNNNIQTNLTNGMNNNSGFNIGLESGGLNNRKVYSFATMHSLGIGNNNVGNENSIININEYSSILDKIDLTQSDIKKICPRIKLYEFILNDIRRTIIEKMAKPQEIYISYDNETGEVVRDFEPDTTEISLYNTMKTTLVYLTYLGSEKTIELIVELLNKESEKSLKNTNK
;
A
#
# COMPACT_ATOMS: atom_id res chain seq x y z
N MET A 1 16.75 49.68 36.43
CA MET A 1 17.36 48.45 36.96
C MET A 1 16.68 47.31 36.24
N GLU A 2 17.12 47.13 34.99
CA GLU A 2 16.71 46.05 34.10
C GLU A 2 17.31 44.75 34.63
N ASN A 3 16.58 43.65 34.54
CA ASN A 3 16.99 42.35 35.06
C ASN A 3 18.28 41.87 34.37
N GLU A 4 19.45 42.17 34.97
CA GLU A 4 20.74 41.58 34.59
C GLU A 4 20.76 40.04 34.68
N GLN A 5 19.74 39.44 35.31
CA GLN A 5 19.56 37.98 35.41
C GLN A 5 19.03 37.31 34.13
N PHE A 6 18.57 38.05 33.12
CA PHE A 6 17.94 37.46 31.94
C PHE A 6 18.56 37.95 30.64
N ASN A 7 19.85 37.67 30.43
CA ASN A 7 20.49 37.87 29.14
C ASN A 7 20.43 36.59 28.30
N PRO A 8 19.49 36.44 27.33
CA PRO A 8 19.34 35.24 26.53
C PRO A 8 20.57 34.90 25.67
N LEU A 9 21.42 35.89 25.36
CA LEU A 9 22.65 35.68 24.60
C LEU A 9 23.75 34.97 25.41
N SER A 10 23.65 34.93 26.75
CA SER A 10 24.58 34.18 27.61
C SER A 10 24.55 32.67 27.35
N LEU A 11 23.47 32.17 26.75
CA LEU A 11 23.35 30.79 26.30
C LEU A 11 24.40 30.42 25.23
N LEU A 12 24.86 31.41 24.43
CA LEU A 12 25.84 31.21 23.36
C LEU A 12 27.30 31.34 23.83
N ASP A 13 27.54 31.67 25.10
CA ASP A 13 28.90 31.83 25.62
C ASP A 13 29.61 30.48 25.74
N LYS A 14 30.65 30.32 24.90
CA LYS A 14 31.50 29.11 24.80
C LYS A 14 32.40 28.91 26.00
N ASN A 15 32.66 29.95 26.80
CA ASN A 15 33.64 29.91 27.88
C ASN A 15 33.05 29.44 29.23
N GLN A 16 31.72 29.35 29.33
CA GLN A 16 31.03 28.91 30.53
C GLN A 16 30.38 27.54 30.32
N PRO A 17 30.47 26.61 31.30
CA PRO A 17 29.80 25.32 31.22
C PRO A 17 28.28 25.46 31.13
N PHE A 18 27.62 24.39 30.68
CA PHE A 18 26.15 24.35 30.63
C PHE A 18 25.60 23.96 32.01
N ASP A 19 25.29 24.97 32.82
CA ASP A 19 24.84 24.82 34.20
C ASP A 19 23.31 24.94 34.34
N ALA A 20 22.80 24.65 35.54
CA ALA A 20 21.36 24.69 35.84
C ALA A 20 20.68 26.05 35.52
N ASP A 21 21.41 27.16 35.63
CA ASP A 21 20.88 28.49 35.29
C ASP A 21 20.75 28.69 33.77
N LYS A 22 21.69 28.15 32.98
CA LYS A 22 21.57 28.13 31.50
C LYS A 22 20.44 27.21 31.06
N LEU A 23 20.18 26.12 31.79
CA LEU A 23 19.04 25.25 31.53
C LEU A 23 17.70 25.97 31.74
N LYS A 24 17.54 26.68 32.86
CA LYS A 24 16.35 27.51 33.10
C LYS A 24 16.16 28.58 32.03
N LEU A 25 17.26 29.20 31.58
CA LEU A 25 17.21 30.16 30.48
C LEU A 25 16.75 29.50 29.17
N LEU A 26 17.27 28.31 28.87
CA LEU A 26 16.87 27.52 27.70
C LEU A 26 15.38 27.16 27.75
N ASP A 27 14.87 26.69 28.89
CA ASP A 27 13.45 26.35 29.06
C ASP A 27 12.55 27.55 28.74
N ASN A 28 12.89 28.74 29.27
CA ASN A 28 12.14 29.96 28.98
C ASN A 28 12.23 30.39 27.50
N ILE A 29 13.35 30.15 26.81
CA ILE A 29 13.50 30.45 25.38
C ILE A 29 12.66 29.48 24.54
N VAL A 30 12.64 28.19 24.90
CA VAL A 30 11.81 27.18 24.24
C VAL A 30 10.31 27.47 24.47
N GLU A 31 9.92 27.93 25.66
CA GLU A 31 8.55 28.40 25.90
C GLU A 31 8.20 29.63 25.07
N ALA A 32 9.15 30.57 24.92
CA ALA A 32 8.97 31.76 24.08
C ALA A 32 8.78 31.41 22.58
N LEU A 33 9.33 30.28 22.11
CA LEU A 33 9.10 29.76 20.76
C LEU A 33 7.64 29.30 20.55
N LEU A 34 6.99 28.81 21.61
CA LEU A 34 5.62 28.30 21.59
C LEU A 34 4.56 29.39 21.84
N ASP A 35 4.97 30.64 22.11
CA ASP A 35 4.07 31.76 22.36
C ASP A 35 3.30 32.19 21.09
N THR A 36 1.99 32.02 21.08
CA THR A 36 1.14 32.34 19.92
C THR A 36 0.88 33.83 19.73
N LYS A 37 1.22 34.68 20.70
CA LYS A 37 0.82 36.10 20.72
C LYS A 37 1.86 37.04 20.11
N ASP A 38 3.15 36.75 20.29
CA ASP A 38 4.23 37.65 19.87
C ASP A 38 5.13 36.99 18.81
N LYS A 39 4.97 37.43 17.55
CA LYS A 39 5.78 36.95 16.43
C LYS A 39 7.26 37.31 16.57
N ASN A 40 7.57 38.52 17.04
CA ASN A 40 8.96 38.97 17.13
C ASN A 40 9.73 38.18 18.19
N ARG A 41 9.06 37.87 19.31
CA ARG A 41 9.63 37.03 20.36
C ARG A 41 9.89 35.60 19.89
N ARG A 42 8.98 35.02 19.10
CA ARG A 42 9.17 33.70 18.46
C ARG A 42 10.32 33.69 17.47
N ASP A 43 10.37 34.66 16.56
CA ASP A 43 11.43 34.75 15.55
C ASP A 43 12.81 34.93 16.21
N PHE A 44 12.89 35.72 17.28
CA PHE A 44 14.10 35.85 18.09
C PHE A 44 14.50 34.53 18.77
N ALA A 45 13.56 33.86 19.44
CA ALA A 45 13.82 32.58 20.09
C ALA A 45 14.27 31.50 19.09
N GLN A 46 13.63 31.42 17.92
CA GLN A 46 13.99 30.48 16.86
C GLN A 46 15.42 30.72 16.34
N ASN A 47 15.78 31.98 16.07
CA ASN A 47 17.13 32.32 15.62
C ASN A 47 18.19 31.98 16.69
N LEU A 48 17.90 32.27 17.95
CA LEU A 48 18.80 31.99 19.06
C LEU A 48 19.02 30.48 19.28
N LEU A 49 17.94 29.69 19.23
CA LEU A 49 18.02 28.23 19.31
C LEU A 49 18.81 27.68 18.12
N ASN A 50 18.55 28.13 16.90
CA ASN A 50 19.34 27.72 15.73
C ASN A 50 20.84 28.03 15.90
N GLN A 51 21.19 29.20 16.44
CA GLN A 51 22.59 29.52 16.74
C GLN A 51 23.19 28.60 17.81
N PHE A 52 22.45 28.28 18.87
CA PHE A 52 22.89 27.34 19.89
C PHE A 52 23.11 25.94 19.33
N LYS A 53 22.20 25.45 18.49
CA LYS A 53 22.29 24.14 17.83
C LYS A 53 23.57 24.02 16.99
N MET A 54 23.98 25.11 16.32
CA MET A 54 25.17 25.16 15.47
C MET A 54 26.51 25.22 16.24
N LEU A 55 26.50 25.38 17.56
CA LEU A 55 27.74 25.37 18.35
C LEU A 55 28.41 23.99 18.31
N ASP A 56 29.74 23.95 18.30
CA ASP A 56 30.49 22.69 18.13
C ASP A 56 30.29 21.67 19.25
N ASN A 57 30.06 22.15 20.47
CA ASN A 57 29.92 21.33 21.67
C ASN A 57 28.48 21.31 22.21
N SER A 58 27.49 21.72 21.41
CA SER A 58 26.07 21.77 21.82
C SER A 58 25.54 20.41 22.26
N TRP A 59 26.05 19.32 21.70
CA TRP A 59 25.64 17.96 22.06
C TRP A 59 26.00 17.58 23.53
N ARG A 60 26.99 18.23 24.15
CA ARG A 60 27.38 17.96 25.55
C ARG A 60 26.33 18.42 26.56
N SER A 61 25.48 19.39 26.19
CA SER A 61 24.39 19.82 27.07
C SER A 61 23.21 18.85 27.06
N VAL A 62 23.13 17.91 26.12
CA VAL A 62 21.97 17.04 25.94
C VAL A 62 21.70 16.17 27.17
N SER A 63 22.75 15.60 27.79
CA SER A 63 22.56 14.80 29.01
C SER A 63 21.95 15.62 30.15
N VAL A 64 22.48 16.83 30.36
CA VAL A 64 21.96 17.75 31.38
C VAL A 64 20.51 18.15 31.08
N ILE A 65 20.19 18.43 29.82
CA ILE A 65 18.83 18.78 29.37
C ILE A 65 17.86 17.63 29.65
N LEU A 66 18.19 16.40 29.27
CA LEU A 66 17.27 15.26 29.41
C LEU A 66 17.04 14.88 30.89
N ASP A 67 18.09 14.92 31.70
CA ASP A 67 18.02 14.54 33.12
C ASP A 67 17.34 15.61 33.99
N HIS A 68 17.58 16.90 33.74
CA HIS A 68 17.20 17.97 34.67
C HIS A 68 16.08 18.89 34.18
N SER A 69 15.75 18.92 32.88
CA SER A 69 14.67 19.78 32.39
C SER A 69 13.31 19.21 32.79
N GLU A 70 12.41 20.06 33.28
CA GLU A 70 11.00 19.72 33.48
C GLU A 70 10.17 19.93 32.20
N ASN A 71 10.70 20.69 31.23
CA ASN A 71 9.98 21.03 30.00
C ASN A 71 10.26 20.01 28.89
N VAL A 72 9.22 19.27 28.50
CA VAL A 72 9.33 18.24 27.46
C VAL A 72 9.77 18.81 26.11
N ASN A 73 9.35 20.02 25.75
CA ASN A 73 9.78 20.65 24.50
C ASN A 73 11.28 20.95 24.49
N THR A 74 11.86 21.29 25.66
CA THR A 74 13.31 21.43 25.79
C THR A 74 14.01 20.09 25.65
N LYS A 75 13.44 19.00 26.18
CA LYS A 75 13.95 17.64 25.95
C LYS A 75 13.93 17.27 24.47
N PHE A 76 12.84 17.57 23.76
CA PHE A 76 12.75 17.41 22.30
C PHE A 76 13.85 18.18 21.57
N TYR A 77 14.05 19.44 21.93
CA TYR A 77 15.11 20.27 21.37
C TYR A 77 16.51 19.70 21.65
N GLY A 78 16.74 19.17 22.85
CA GLY A 78 17.96 18.43 23.20
C GLY A 78 18.20 17.23 22.28
N LEU A 79 17.16 16.43 22.00
CA LEU A 79 17.26 15.32 21.05
C LEU A 79 17.52 15.77 19.61
N GLN A 80 16.93 16.90 19.19
CA GLN A 80 17.22 17.48 17.86
C GLN A 80 18.68 17.92 17.71
N ILE A 81 19.30 18.45 18.78
CA ILE A 81 20.75 18.75 18.79
C ILE A 81 21.55 17.46 18.62
N LEU A 82 21.16 16.40 19.35
CA LEU A 82 21.86 15.12 19.28
C LEU A 82 21.74 14.47 17.89
N GLU A 83 20.56 14.50 17.27
CA GLU A 83 20.36 13.99 15.92
C GLU A 83 21.21 14.71 14.88
N GLU A 84 21.33 16.04 14.97
CA GLU A 84 22.23 16.82 14.11
C GLU A 84 23.68 16.37 14.26
N CYS A 85 24.10 16.12 15.51
CA CYS A 85 25.43 15.62 15.83
C CYS A 85 25.67 14.22 15.24
N ILE A 86 24.71 13.30 15.41
CA ILE A 86 24.75 11.93 14.86
C ILE A 86 24.82 11.96 13.33
N ASN A 87 24.09 12.87 12.69
CA ASN A 87 24.04 12.94 11.24
C ASN A 87 25.33 13.51 10.63
N ASN A 88 25.85 14.60 11.20
CA ASN A 88 26.90 15.41 10.57
C ASN A 88 28.30 15.22 11.17
N LYS A 89 28.40 14.94 12.47
CA LYS A 89 29.68 14.99 13.22
C LYS A 89 30.11 13.66 13.82
N TRP A 90 29.23 12.64 13.81
CA TRP A 90 29.45 11.36 14.49
C TRP A 90 30.80 10.69 14.22
N ASN A 91 31.22 10.60 12.96
CA ASN A 91 32.46 9.93 12.57
C ASN A 91 33.74 10.68 13.00
N ILE A 92 33.62 11.94 13.41
CA ILE A 92 34.74 12.79 13.84
C ILE A 92 34.93 12.69 15.36
N LEU A 93 33.91 12.23 16.09
CA LEU A 93 33.93 12.19 17.55
C LEU A 93 34.82 11.04 18.08
N PRO A 94 35.53 11.28 19.21
CA PRO A 94 36.24 10.23 19.94
C PRO A 94 35.33 9.06 20.31
N GLU A 95 35.90 7.85 20.33
CA GLU A 95 35.18 6.61 20.68
C GLU A 95 34.55 6.67 22.08
N GLU A 96 35.24 7.22 23.07
CA GLU A 96 34.72 7.36 24.44
C GLU A 96 33.45 8.23 24.50
N GLU A 97 33.41 9.33 23.73
CA GLU A 97 32.25 10.21 23.68
C GLU A 97 31.07 9.56 22.96
N ARG A 98 31.34 8.83 21.87
CA ARG A 98 30.32 8.03 21.15
C ARG A 98 29.72 6.96 22.06
N GLU A 99 30.56 6.23 22.79
CA GLU A 99 30.14 5.19 23.72
C GLU A 99 29.34 5.77 24.90
N GLY A 100 29.77 6.93 25.44
CA GLY A 100 29.04 7.64 26.48
C GLY A 100 27.63 8.07 26.05
N MET A 101 27.51 8.67 24.86
CA MET A 101 26.20 9.07 24.32
C MET A 101 25.31 7.86 24.03
N LYS A 102 25.87 6.79 23.46
CA LYS A 102 25.19 5.53 23.16
C LYS A 102 24.57 4.93 24.43
N ASN A 103 25.37 4.78 25.47
CA ASN A 103 24.94 4.18 26.74
C ASN A 103 23.94 5.08 27.46
N PHE A 104 24.12 6.40 27.41
CA PHE A 104 23.18 7.35 28.01
C PHE A 104 21.79 7.25 27.36
N ILE A 105 21.70 7.34 26.02
CA ILE A 105 20.41 7.26 25.32
C ILE A 105 19.76 5.88 25.52
N ALA A 106 20.53 4.79 25.42
CA ALA A 106 20.00 3.45 25.64
C ALA A 106 19.44 3.28 27.07
N CYS A 107 20.18 3.71 28.10
CA CYS A 107 19.71 3.67 29.48
C CYS A 107 18.48 4.56 29.70
N TYR A 108 18.49 5.79 29.16
CA TYR A 108 17.37 6.72 29.30
C TYR A 108 16.09 6.16 28.64
N THR A 109 16.20 5.53 27.46
CA THR A 109 15.08 4.82 26.80
C THR A 109 14.53 3.67 27.64
N ILE A 110 15.39 2.88 28.28
CA ILE A 110 14.96 1.79 29.17
C ILE A 110 14.24 2.34 30.42
N THR A 111 14.78 3.39 31.04
CA THR A 111 14.14 4.04 32.21
C THR A 111 12.77 4.58 31.85
N MET A 112 12.67 5.36 30.76
CA MET A 112 11.41 5.95 30.29
C MET A 112 10.37 4.91 29.89
N SER A 113 10.79 3.78 29.30
CA SER A 113 9.87 2.69 28.96
C SER A 113 9.44 1.87 30.19
N THR A 114 10.27 1.77 31.22
CA THR A 114 9.96 1.02 32.46
C THR A 114 8.90 1.73 33.30
N GLU A 115 8.98 3.06 33.39
CA GLU A 115 8.04 3.89 34.18
C GLU A 115 6.59 3.82 33.66
N GLY A 116 6.40 3.26 32.46
CA GLY A 116 5.10 3.11 31.81
C GLY A 116 4.63 4.47 31.33
N THR A 117 4.78 4.75 30.03
CA THR A 117 4.30 6.01 29.45
C THR A 117 2.78 6.11 29.61
N THR A 118 2.35 6.86 30.61
CA THR A 118 0.95 7.29 30.75
C THR A 118 0.62 8.20 29.59
N ILE A 119 -0.46 7.88 28.88
CA ILE A 119 -1.01 8.53 27.69
C ILE A 119 -0.63 10.02 27.55
N GLY A 120 -0.05 10.40 26.40
CA GLY A 120 0.17 11.80 26.03
C GLY A 120 1.63 12.15 25.71
N ILE A 121 2.11 13.24 26.33
CA ILE A 121 3.37 13.93 26.02
C ILE A 121 4.60 13.02 26.19
N ASP A 122 4.64 12.17 27.20
CA ASP A 122 5.76 11.25 27.47
C ASP A 122 5.91 10.20 26.37
N ARG A 123 4.81 9.79 25.71
CA ARG A 123 4.84 8.86 24.58
C ARG A 123 5.51 9.48 23.35
N HIS A 124 5.25 10.77 23.09
CA HIS A 124 5.89 11.46 21.97
C HIS A 124 7.39 11.60 22.21
N LEU A 125 7.80 11.92 23.45
CA LEU A 125 9.21 12.00 23.82
C LEU A 125 9.91 10.64 23.67
N LEU A 126 9.28 9.56 24.17
CA LEU A 126 9.80 8.20 23.99
C LEU A 126 9.94 7.85 22.51
N ASN A 127 8.95 8.19 21.68
CA ASN A 127 9.07 7.99 20.24
C ASN A 127 10.29 8.71 19.64
N LYS A 128 10.56 9.94 20.07
CA LYS A 128 11.71 10.71 19.59
C LYS A 128 13.05 10.15 20.08
N LEU A 129 13.08 9.64 21.30
CA LEU A 129 14.23 8.92 21.85
C LEU A 129 14.52 7.66 21.03
N ASP A 130 13.49 6.91 20.67
CA ASP A 130 13.65 5.72 19.85
C ASP A 130 14.20 6.07 18.45
N GLU A 131 13.66 7.11 17.80
CA GLU A 131 14.19 7.61 16.52
C GLU A 131 15.67 7.97 16.64
N THR A 132 16.04 8.70 17.70
CA THR A 132 17.42 9.11 17.97
C THR A 132 18.32 7.88 18.17
N LEU A 133 17.86 6.89 18.94
CA LEU A 133 18.59 5.64 19.17
C LEU A 133 18.80 4.87 17.86
N ILE A 134 17.78 4.78 16.99
CA ILE A 134 17.91 4.13 15.68
C ILE A 134 18.89 4.87 14.78
N GLN A 135 18.98 6.21 14.83
CA GLN A 135 20.02 6.93 14.09
C GLN A 135 21.44 6.57 14.58
N ILE A 136 21.65 6.38 15.89
CA ILE A 136 22.93 5.89 16.44
C ILE A 136 23.22 4.48 15.91
N VAL A 137 22.23 3.59 15.97
CA VAL A 137 22.35 2.20 15.51
C VAL A 137 22.74 2.15 14.02
N LYS A 138 22.14 2.98 13.17
CA LYS A 138 22.51 3.06 11.74
C LYS A 138 23.97 3.48 11.49
N LYS A 139 24.61 4.16 12.44
CA LYS A 139 26.01 4.58 12.33
C LYS A 139 26.96 3.49 12.84
N GLU A 140 26.65 2.86 13.97
CA GLU A 140 27.55 1.93 14.69
C GLU A 140 27.30 0.45 14.41
N TRP A 141 26.05 0.04 14.19
CA TRP A 141 25.71 -1.34 13.89
C TRP A 141 25.95 -1.61 12.39
N PRO A 142 26.60 -2.73 12.01
CA PRO A 142 26.92 -3.88 12.85
C PRO A 142 28.37 -3.94 13.38
N ASP A 143 29.25 -3.05 12.95
CA ASP A 143 30.69 -3.16 13.16
C ASP A 143 31.12 -2.89 14.61
N SER A 144 30.66 -1.78 15.19
CA SER A 144 31.04 -1.38 16.55
C SER A 144 30.05 -1.84 17.62
N TRP A 145 28.84 -2.24 17.21
CA TRP A 145 27.75 -2.61 18.13
C TRP A 145 27.08 -3.94 17.78
N SER A 146 27.88 -4.97 17.50
CA SER A 146 27.39 -6.28 17.06
C SER A 146 26.38 -6.97 18.00
N SER A 147 26.41 -6.67 19.30
CA SER A 147 25.50 -7.25 20.31
C SER A 147 24.11 -6.59 20.37
N PHE A 148 23.86 -5.52 19.61
CA PHE A 148 22.62 -4.73 19.70
C PHE A 148 21.33 -5.56 19.63
N ILE A 149 21.16 -6.40 18.59
CA ILE A 149 19.95 -7.23 18.44
C ILE A 149 19.82 -8.26 19.58
N PRO A 150 20.86 -9.04 19.93
CA PRO A 150 20.83 -9.90 21.12
C PRO A 150 20.43 -9.16 22.41
N ASP A 151 21.00 -7.97 22.64
CA ASP A 151 20.78 -7.19 23.87
C ASP A 151 19.35 -6.61 23.92
N ILE A 152 18.81 -6.17 22.78
CA ILE A 152 17.40 -5.77 22.67
C ILE A 152 16.46 -6.95 22.94
N VAL A 153 16.72 -8.12 22.36
CA VAL A 153 15.88 -9.30 22.57
C VAL A 153 15.93 -9.78 24.02
N ASN A 154 17.08 -9.68 24.67
CA ASN A 154 17.23 -10.02 26.08
C ASN A 154 16.57 -9.00 27.01
N SER A 155 16.74 -7.70 26.77
CA SER A 155 16.11 -6.64 27.57
C SER A 155 14.59 -6.60 27.41
N ALA A 156 14.05 -7.07 26.28
CA ALA A 156 12.61 -7.22 26.07
C ALA A 156 11.94 -8.17 27.08
N LYS A 157 12.72 -9.02 27.78
CA LYS A 157 12.20 -9.95 28.80
C LYS A 157 12.09 -9.32 30.20
N LEU A 158 12.55 -8.10 30.40
CA LEU A 158 12.54 -7.43 31.71
C LEU A 158 11.14 -7.03 32.17
N ASN A 159 10.39 -6.35 31.28
CA ASN A 159 9.03 -5.89 31.52
C ASN A 159 8.30 -5.78 30.17
N GLN A 160 6.98 -5.95 30.15
CA GLN A 160 6.13 -5.83 28.96
C GLN A 160 6.19 -4.45 28.31
N ASN A 161 6.34 -3.37 29.08
CA ASN A 161 6.47 -2.02 28.50
C ASN A 161 7.80 -1.85 27.74
N VAL A 162 8.89 -2.36 28.33
CA VAL A 162 10.21 -2.41 27.66
C VAL A 162 10.15 -3.33 26.45
N CYS A 163 9.45 -4.46 26.56
CA CYS A 163 9.19 -5.38 25.46
C CYS A 163 8.49 -4.67 24.29
N GLU A 164 7.42 -3.91 24.57
CA GLU A 164 6.66 -3.18 23.56
C GLU A 164 7.54 -2.13 22.87
N ASN A 165 8.33 -1.37 23.64
CA ASN A 165 9.23 -0.39 23.08
C ASN A 165 10.35 -1.03 22.25
N ASN A 166 10.90 -2.15 22.71
CA ASN A 166 11.91 -2.91 21.97
C ASN A 166 11.35 -3.48 20.65
N MET A 167 10.12 -3.98 20.66
CA MET A 167 9.43 -4.39 19.43
C MET A 167 9.30 -3.21 18.46
N LYS A 168 8.95 -2.02 18.97
CA LYS A 168 8.89 -0.81 18.16
C LYS A 168 10.26 -0.42 17.59
N LEU A 169 11.35 -0.47 18.38
CA LEU A 169 12.72 -0.23 17.92
C LEU A 169 13.12 -1.19 16.79
N LEU A 170 12.83 -2.48 16.95
CA LEU A 170 13.09 -3.50 15.91
C LEU A 170 12.30 -3.22 14.62
N ASN A 171 11.07 -2.71 14.75
CA ASN A 171 10.26 -2.30 13.60
C ASN A 171 10.84 -1.06 12.89
N MET A 172 11.19 -0.01 13.64
CA MET A 172 11.80 1.20 13.07
C MET A 172 13.14 0.86 12.38
N LEU A 173 13.95 -0.02 12.97
CA LEU A 173 15.16 -0.52 12.31
C LEU A 173 14.85 -1.25 11.01
N SER A 174 13.81 -2.08 10.98
CA SER A 174 13.38 -2.79 9.76
C SER A 174 12.95 -1.83 8.67
N GLU A 175 12.12 -0.84 9.00
CA GLU A 175 11.67 0.20 8.07
C GLU A 175 12.86 1.00 7.51
N GLU A 176 13.80 1.42 8.35
CA GLU A 176 15.01 2.14 7.94
C GLU A 176 15.93 1.32 7.02
N VAL A 177 16.10 0.02 7.29
CA VAL A 177 17.01 -0.85 6.55
C VAL A 177 16.40 -1.38 5.25
N PHE A 178 15.10 -1.70 5.24
CA PHE A 178 14.43 -2.35 4.12
C PHE A 178 13.57 -1.39 3.28
N GLU A 179 12.87 -0.43 3.89
CA GLU A 179 11.87 0.44 3.23
C GLU A 179 12.48 1.81 2.84
N PHE A 180 13.02 2.57 3.81
CA PHE A 180 13.46 3.96 3.61
C PHE A 180 14.94 4.14 3.27
N GLY A 181 15.78 3.11 3.40
CA GLY A 181 17.20 3.18 3.07
C GLY A 181 17.53 3.46 1.59
N ASN A 182 16.53 3.75 0.75
CA ASN A 182 16.70 4.16 -0.65
C ASN A 182 17.23 5.59 -0.80
N GLU A 183 16.97 6.50 0.13
CA GLU A 183 17.29 7.93 -0.05
C GLU A 183 18.53 8.42 0.71
N THR A 184 18.95 7.73 1.79
CA THR A 184 19.94 8.28 2.75
C THR A 184 21.25 7.49 2.88
N LEU A 185 21.30 6.23 2.42
CA LEU A 185 22.45 5.34 2.62
C LEU A 185 23.07 4.89 1.30
N VAL A 186 24.41 4.81 1.26
CA VAL A 186 25.14 4.23 0.13
C VAL A 186 24.78 2.75 -0.03
N GLN A 187 24.54 2.31 -1.27
CA GLN A 187 24.06 0.95 -1.60
C GLN A 187 24.82 -0.18 -0.90
N LYS A 188 26.17 -0.14 -0.87
CA LYS A 188 26.99 -1.15 -0.18
C LYS A 188 26.73 -1.22 1.33
N LYS A 189 26.55 -0.08 1.99
CA LYS A 189 26.24 -0.02 3.42
C LYS A 189 24.85 -0.59 3.69
N LYS A 190 23.91 -0.32 2.79
CA LYS A 190 22.54 -0.84 2.87
C LYS A 190 22.50 -2.37 2.77
N GLU A 191 23.17 -2.94 1.77
CA GLU A 191 23.26 -4.40 1.61
C GLU A 191 23.89 -5.06 2.83
N LYS A 192 24.95 -4.46 3.39
CA LYS A 192 25.57 -4.94 4.63
C LYS A 192 24.59 -4.98 5.81
N LEU A 193 23.85 -3.89 6.05
CA LEU A 193 22.85 -3.82 7.13
C LEU A 193 21.73 -4.83 6.93
N ARG A 194 21.23 -4.98 5.70
CA ARG A 194 20.17 -5.97 5.37
C ARG A 194 20.64 -7.40 5.63
N ASN A 195 21.82 -7.75 5.16
CA ASN A 195 22.38 -9.09 5.32
C ASN A 195 22.61 -9.41 6.80
N GLU A 196 23.15 -8.45 7.56
CA GLU A 196 23.35 -8.67 8.99
C GLU A 196 22.01 -8.82 9.72
N TYR A 197 21.00 -7.99 9.40
CA TYR A 197 19.71 -8.07 10.08
C TYR A 197 19.06 -9.43 9.78
N ALA A 198 19.07 -9.84 8.51
CA ALA A 198 18.56 -11.14 8.10
C ALA A 198 19.28 -12.30 8.81
N SER A 199 20.61 -12.20 9.01
CA SER A 199 21.38 -13.24 9.71
C SER A 199 21.00 -13.40 11.19
N GLN A 200 20.57 -12.31 11.84
CA GLN A 200 20.20 -12.30 13.26
C GLN A 200 18.69 -12.37 13.49
N PHE A 201 17.89 -12.40 12.42
CA PHE A 201 16.43 -12.26 12.48
C PHE A 201 15.75 -13.41 13.24
N GLN A 202 16.32 -14.61 13.26
CA GLN A 202 15.76 -15.74 14.03
C GLN A 202 15.45 -15.35 15.48
N LYS A 203 16.35 -14.62 16.15
CA LYS A 203 16.16 -14.20 17.55
C LYS A 203 14.97 -13.25 17.72
N VAL A 204 14.76 -12.39 16.74
CA VAL A 204 13.62 -11.45 16.70
C VAL A 204 12.32 -12.21 16.43
N TYR A 205 12.35 -13.16 15.50
CA TYR A 205 11.20 -14.02 15.21
C TYR A 205 10.78 -14.86 16.42
N ASP A 206 11.74 -15.47 17.13
CA ASP A 206 11.49 -16.23 18.34
C ASP A 206 10.86 -15.36 19.45
N LEU A 207 11.27 -14.08 19.54
CA LEU A 207 10.65 -13.12 20.45
C LEU A 207 9.20 -12.81 20.05
N CYS A 208 8.92 -12.60 18.76
CA CYS A 208 7.55 -12.43 18.27
C CYS A 208 6.67 -13.62 18.64
N LEU A 209 7.14 -14.85 18.37
CA LEU A 209 6.42 -16.07 18.70
C LEU A 209 6.19 -16.18 20.21
N TYR A 210 7.22 -15.96 21.03
CA TYR A 210 7.10 -15.99 22.49
C TYR A 210 6.00 -15.05 23.01
N ILE A 211 5.88 -13.83 22.46
CA ILE A 211 4.85 -12.87 22.86
C ILE A 211 3.45 -13.35 22.46
N LEU A 212 3.29 -13.83 21.22
CA LEU A 212 2.00 -14.32 20.72
C LEU A 212 1.55 -15.58 21.48
N GLU A 213 2.46 -16.52 21.69
CA GLU A 213 2.23 -17.76 22.44
C GLU A 213 1.88 -17.47 23.91
N ALA A 214 2.53 -16.50 24.54
CA ALA A 214 2.20 -16.07 25.89
C ALA A 214 0.75 -15.55 25.98
N ASN A 215 0.27 -14.82 24.98
CA ASN A 215 -1.13 -14.38 24.93
C ASN A 215 -2.11 -15.56 24.76
N ILE A 216 -1.76 -16.54 23.92
CA ILE A 216 -2.61 -17.72 23.68
C ILE A 216 -2.74 -18.55 24.97
N CYS A 217 -1.62 -18.76 25.67
CA CYS A 217 -1.61 -19.48 26.95
C CYS A 217 -2.38 -18.73 28.05
N ASN A 218 -2.26 -17.39 28.10
CA ASN A 218 -2.98 -16.58 29.08
C ASN A 218 -3.30 -15.17 28.56
N LYS A 219 -4.52 -15.00 28.05
CA LYS A 219 -5.01 -13.74 27.46
C LYS A 219 -4.97 -12.55 28.42
N ARG A 220 -5.01 -12.77 29.74
CA ARG A 220 -5.02 -11.70 30.75
C ARG A 220 -3.63 -11.26 31.19
N SER A 221 -2.59 -12.04 30.91
CA SER A 221 -1.24 -11.73 31.39
C SER A 221 -0.45 -10.79 30.49
N THR A 222 -0.86 -10.61 29.24
CA THR A 222 -0.13 -9.81 28.24
C THR A 222 -0.89 -8.54 27.87
N ASN A 223 -0.20 -7.40 27.89
CA ASN A 223 -0.75 -6.11 27.49
C ASN A 223 -1.24 -6.13 26.05
N SER A 224 -2.41 -5.55 25.81
CA SER A 224 -3.01 -5.49 24.47
C SER A 224 -2.16 -4.67 23.49
N SER A 225 -1.60 -3.56 23.96
CA SER A 225 -0.69 -2.71 23.17
C SER A 225 0.55 -3.46 22.68
N LEU A 226 1.15 -4.31 23.52
CA LEU A 226 2.30 -5.15 23.16
C LEU A 226 1.99 -6.13 22.02
N ILE A 227 0.84 -6.81 22.07
CA ILE A 227 0.43 -7.75 21.02
C ILE A 227 0.18 -6.99 19.72
N LYS A 228 -0.55 -5.87 19.81
CA LYS A 228 -0.81 -5.01 18.67
C LYS A 228 0.50 -4.56 18.01
N GLN A 229 1.46 -4.09 18.81
CA GLN A 229 2.78 -3.69 18.32
C GLN A 229 3.52 -4.87 17.69
N THR A 230 3.46 -6.07 18.28
CA THR A 230 4.09 -7.27 17.74
C THR A 230 3.50 -7.66 16.37
N LEU A 231 2.18 -7.57 16.19
CA LEU A 231 1.51 -7.83 14.91
C LEU A 231 1.88 -6.78 13.86
N ILE A 232 1.99 -5.50 14.25
CA ILE A 232 2.50 -4.44 13.36
C ILE A 232 3.91 -4.79 12.89
N CYS A 233 4.80 -5.18 13.81
CA CYS A 233 6.16 -5.61 13.47
C CYS A 233 6.15 -6.78 12.49
N LEU A 234 5.35 -7.82 12.75
CA LEU A 234 5.22 -8.98 11.87
C LEU A 234 4.76 -8.61 10.47
N SER A 235 3.77 -7.71 10.34
CA SER A 235 3.31 -7.25 9.03
C SER A 235 4.45 -6.60 8.22
N ASN A 236 5.29 -5.79 8.85
CA ASN A 236 6.45 -5.18 8.20
C ASN A 236 7.58 -6.17 7.92
N PHE A 237 7.81 -7.14 8.81
CA PHE A 237 8.82 -8.18 8.61
C PHE A 237 8.44 -9.11 7.45
N PHE A 238 7.16 -9.45 7.29
CA PHE A 238 6.69 -10.30 6.17
C PHE A 238 7.06 -9.76 4.80
N LYS A 239 7.27 -8.45 4.64
CA LYS A 239 7.69 -7.84 3.37
C LYS A 239 9.05 -8.34 2.85
N TRP A 240 9.95 -8.82 3.72
CA TRP A 240 11.34 -9.11 3.33
C TRP A 240 11.93 -10.40 3.91
N ILE A 241 11.30 -11.02 4.92
CA ILE A 241 11.85 -12.24 5.54
C ILE A 241 11.78 -13.45 4.60
N PRO A 242 12.66 -14.45 4.80
CA PRO A 242 12.57 -15.71 4.07
C PRO A 242 11.22 -16.39 4.22
N LEU A 243 10.73 -16.99 3.14
CA LEU A 243 9.40 -17.61 3.06
C LEU A 243 9.21 -18.77 4.04
N SER A 244 10.30 -19.42 4.47
CA SER A 244 10.27 -20.50 5.46
C SER A 244 9.65 -20.04 6.78
N TYR A 245 9.92 -18.81 7.24
CA TYR A 245 9.33 -18.25 8.46
C TYR A 245 7.81 -18.07 8.40
N ILE A 246 7.24 -18.01 7.20
CA ILE A 246 5.81 -17.77 6.98
C ILE A 246 5.08 -19.09 6.69
N PHE A 247 5.70 -19.93 5.87
CA PHE A 247 5.03 -21.09 5.30
C PHE A 247 5.40 -22.43 5.92
N GLU A 248 6.54 -22.53 6.62
CA GLU A 248 6.89 -23.74 7.34
C GLU A 248 6.23 -23.79 8.71
N LYS A 249 6.02 -25.01 9.20
CA LYS A 249 5.48 -25.24 10.55
C LYS A 249 6.60 -25.15 11.57
N TYR A 250 6.29 -24.53 12.71
CA TYR A 250 7.16 -24.53 13.89
C TYR A 250 6.46 -25.28 15.03
N LYS A 251 7.24 -25.66 16.04
CA LYS A 251 6.72 -26.43 17.18
C LYS A 251 6.19 -25.50 18.26
N PHE A 252 4.91 -25.62 18.56
CA PHE A 252 4.27 -24.99 19.71
C PHE A 252 3.57 -26.05 20.57
N ASN A 253 3.92 -26.18 21.85
CA ASN A 253 3.36 -27.19 22.75
C ASN A 253 3.38 -28.64 22.18
N ASN A 254 4.45 -29.01 21.47
CA ASN A 254 4.63 -30.29 20.74
C ASN A 254 3.69 -30.50 19.54
N ASN A 255 2.92 -29.49 19.14
CA ASN A 255 2.13 -29.51 17.92
C ASN A 255 2.83 -28.70 16.82
N ASP A 256 2.72 -29.16 15.58
CA ASP A 256 3.20 -28.41 14.42
C ASP A 256 2.17 -27.33 14.07
N VAL A 257 2.52 -26.08 14.35
CA VAL A 257 1.66 -24.91 14.12
C VAL A 257 2.27 -24.05 13.01
N GLN A 258 1.41 -23.47 12.18
CA GLN A 258 1.81 -22.48 11.20
C GLN A 258 1.40 -21.08 11.67
N ILE A 259 2.24 -20.07 11.42
CA ILE A 259 1.94 -18.69 11.82
C ILE A 259 0.61 -18.19 11.24
N ILE A 260 0.29 -18.58 10.00
CA ILE A 260 -0.97 -18.27 9.34
C ILE A 260 -2.16 -18.82 10.15
N ASP A 261 -2.08 -20.07 10.60
CA ASP A 261 -3.14 -20.68 11.39
C ASP A 261 -3.31 -19.96 12.73
N LEU A 262 -2.19 -19.64 13.40
CA LEU A 262 -2.20 -18.87 14.64
C LEU A 262 -2.88 -17.51 14.49
N LEU A 263 -2.60 -16.77 13.40
CA LEU A 263 -3.22 -15.47 13.12
C LEU A 263 -4.74 -15.58 12.95
N PHE A 264 -5.22 -16.55 12.17
CA PHE A 264 -6.65 -16.76 11.93
C PHE A 264 -7.41 -17.25 13.17
N ASP A 265 -6.79 -18.15 13.95
CA ASP A 265 -7.48 -18.89 14.99
C ASP A 265 -7.52 -18.10 16.32
N HIS A 266 -6.53 -17.24 16.58
CA HIS A 266 -6.41 -16.52 17.86
C HIS A 266 -6.54 -14.99 17.78
N PHE A 267 -6.16 -14.36 16.66
CA PHE A 267 -6.06 -12.89 16.58
C PHE A 267 -7.06 -12.23 15.63
N TRP A 268 -7.64 -12.98 14.69
CA TRP A 268 -8.55 -12.43 13.68
C TRP A 268 -9.87 -11.87 14.22
N ASP A 269 -10.45 -12.50 15.25
CA ASP A 269 -11.80 -12.15 15.73
C ASP A 269 -11.79 -11.04 16.79
N ASP A 270 -10.65 -10.80 17.46
CA ASP A 270 -10.53 -9.80 18.53
C ASP A 270 -10.43 -8.38 17.96
N ILE A 271 -11.40 -7.51 18.28
CA ILE A 271 -11.47 -6.11 17.82
C ILE A 271 -10.16 -5.35 18.07
N SER A 272 -9.42 -5.70 19.13
CA SER A 272 -8.17 -5.03 19.51
C SER A 272 -7.04 -5.24 18.51
N TYR A 273 -7.06 -6.36 17.77
CA TYR A 273 -5.97 -6.82 16.89
C TYR A 273 -6.42 -7.11 15.45
N LYS A 274 -7.72 -7.11 15.22
CA LYS A 274 -8.35 -7.57 13.98
C LYS A 274 -7.82 -6.84 12.74
N ILE A 275 -7.57 -5.54 12.82
CA ILE A 275 -7.01 -4.77 11.71
C ILE A 275 -5.55 -5.17 11.44
N GLU A 276 -4.75 -5.27 12.49
CA GLU A 276 -3.34 -5.66 12.40
C GLU A 276 -3.16 -7.10 11.90
N CYS A 277 -4.07 -8.00 12.29
CA CYS A 277 -4.11 -9.37 11.78
C CYS A 277 -4.42 -9.40 10.28
N VAL A 278 -5.41 -8.62 9.82
CA VAL A 278 -5.70 -8.52 8.37
C VAL A 278 -4.49 -7.96 7.62
N LYS A 279 -3.79 -6.96 8.16
CA LYS A 279 -2.56 -6.43 7.56
C LYS A 279 -1.47 -7.50 7.44
N CYS A 280 -1.27 -8.33 8.47
CA CYS A 280 -0.35 -9.46 8.39
C CYS A 280 -0.70 -10.41 7.23
N ILE A 281 -1.97 -10.80 7.11
CA ILE A 281 -2.42 -11.67 6.02
C ILE A 281 -2.31 -10.99 4.66
N GLN A 282 -2.63 -9.70 4.57
CA GLN A 282 -2.49 -8.90 3.36
C GLN A 282 -1.04 -8.94 2.85
N GLU A 283 -0.05 -8.71 3.71
CA GLU A 283 1.36 -8.73 3.31
C GLU A 283 1.79 -10.11 2.80
N ILE A 284 1.32 -11.19 3.43
CA ILE A 284 1.56 -12.57 2.96
C ILE A 284 0.99 -12.79 1.55
N VAL A 285 -0.20 -12.26 1.29
CA VAL A 285 -0.87 -12.37 -0.01
C VAL A 285 -0.18 -11.52 -1.10
N MET A 286 0.44 -10.41 -0.71
CA MET A 286 1.14 -9.52 -1.62
C MET A 286 2.56 -9.99 -1.97
N LEU A 287 3.06 -11.05 -1.33
CA LEU A 287 4.36 -11.65 -1.66
C LEU A 287 4.43 -12.09 -3.12
N LYS A 288 5.49 -11.65 -3.81
CA LYS A 288 5.78 -12.10 -5.18
C LYS A 288 6.47 -13.46 -5.10
N MET A 289 5.80 -14.48 -5.63
CA MET A 289 6.26 -15.86 -5.59
C MET A 289 6.57 -16.36 -6.99
N ASP A 290 7.75 -16.93 -7.18
CA ASP A 290 8.09 -17.65 -8.41
C ASP A 290 7.24 -18.92 -8.55
N GLU A 291 7.01 -19.37 -9.78
CA GLU A 291 6.15 -20.55 -10.07
C GLU A 291 6.54 -21.80 -9.28
N LYS A 292 7.84 -22.03 -9.06
CA LYS A 292 8.35 -23.18 -8.29
C LYS A 292 7.96 -23.11 -6.81
N ASN A 293 8.10 -21.94 -6.21
CA ASN A 293 7.74 -21.74 -4.80
C ASN A 293 6.22 -21.79 -4.62
N LEU A 294 5.47 -21.28 -5.60
CA LEU A 294 4.02 -21.37 -5.61
C LEU A 294 3.53 -22.83 -5.64
N LEU A 295 4.15 -23.68 -6.47
CA LEU A 295 3.84 -25.10 -6.52
C LEU A 295 4.16 -25.80 -5.19
N TYR A 296 5.28 -25.45 -4.56
CA TYR A 296 5.69 -26.04 -3.28
C TYR A 296 4.73 -25.66 -2.13
N TYR A 297 4.25 -24.42 -2.10
CA TYR A 297 3.35 -23.91 -1.05
C TYR A 297 1.87 -23.88 -1.45
N GLU A 298 1.48 -24.57 -2.53
CA GLU A 298 0.11 -24.52 -3.07
C GLU A 298 -0.95 -24.84 -2.00
N ASN A 299 -0.75 -25.91 -1.22
CA ASN A 299 -1.67 -26.31 -0.15
C ASN A 299 -1.81 -25.25 0.95
N VAL A 300 -0.74 -24.49 1.24
CA VAL A 300 -0.77 -23.41 2.23
C VAL A 300 -1.69 -22.29 1.75
N PHE A 301 -1.59 -21.90 0.48
CA PHE A 301 -2.46 -20.87 -0.09
C PHE A 301 -3.91 -21.34 -0.26
N ILE A 302 -4.15 -22.64 -0.51
CA ILE A 302 -5.50 -23.20 -0.49
C ILE A 302 -6.11 -23.08 0.91
N ASN A 303 -5.38 -23.49 1.96
CA ASN A 303 -5.82 -23.34 3.35
C ASN A 303 -6.06 -21.86 3.71
N LEU A 304 -5.13 -20.98 3.32
CA LEU A 304 -5.23 -19.53 3.51
C LEU A 304 -6.51 -18.98 2.88
N TRP A 305 -6.81 -19.36 1.63
CA TRP A 305 -8.03 -18.96 0.93
C TRP A 305 -9.28 -19.46 1.65
N THR A 306 -9.34 -20.74 1.99
CA THR A 306 -10.50 -21.33 2.67
C THR A 306 -10.77 -20.66 4.02
N LYS A 307 -9.73 -20.41 4.82
CA LYS A 307 -9.85 -19.69 6.11
C LYS A 307 -10.34 -18.25 5.91
N LEU A 308 -9.75 -17.53 4.96
CA LEU A 308 -10.15 -16.15 4.64
C LEU A 308 -11.63 -16.06 4.21
N VAL A 309 -12.05 -16.93 3.29
CA VAL A 309 -13.43 -16.96 2.80
C VAL A 309 -14.42 -17.32 3.91
N ASN A 310 -14.08 -18.30 4.76
CA ASN A 310 -14.92 -18.66 5.89
C ASN A 310 -15.10 -17.48 6.83
N LYS A 311 -14.04 -16.75 7.18
CA LYS A 311 -14.15 -15.54 8.01
C LYS A 311 -15.02 -14.47 7.36
N ILE A 312 -14.94 -14.28 6.04
CA ILE A 312 -15.75 -13.30 5.30
C ILE A 312 -17.23 -13.66 5.33
N LYS A 313 -17.59 -14.94 5.18
CA LYS A 313 -18.98 -15.40 5.23
C LYS A 313 -19.68 -15.07 6.56
N TYR A 314 -18.92 -14.92 7.65
CA TYR A 314 -19.44 -14.57 8.97
C TYR A 314 -19.42 -13.07 9.28
N LEU A 315 -18.91 -12.21 8.37
CA LEU A 315 -18.89 -10.77 8.61
C LEU A 315 -20.30 -10.17 8.50
N PRO A 316 -20.62 -9.17 9.34
CA PRO A 316 -21.93 -8.50 9.30
C PRO A 316 -22.14 -7.82 7.95
N ASN A 317 -23.40 -7.73 7.53
CA ASN A 317 -23.74 -7.09 6.26
C ASN A 317 -23.49 -5.58 6.38
N VAL A 318 -22.88 -4.96 5.37
CA VAL A 318 -22.59 -3.52 5.36
C VAL A 318 -23.86 -2.68 5.53
N ASN A 319 -25.02 -3.20 5.11
CA ASN A 319 -26.32 -2.55 5.33
C ASN A 319 -26.75 -2.49 6.81
N GLU A 320 -26.20 -3.36 7.67
CA GLU A 320 -26.39 -3.34 9.12
C GLU A 320 -25.48 -2.30 9.80
N MET A 321 -24.50 -1.72 9.09
CA MET A 321 -23.61 -0.69 9.63
C MET A 321 -24.33 0.61 10.00
N LYS A 322 -25.53 0.86 9.47
CA LYS A 322 -26.40 1.97 9.90
C LYS A 322 -26.78 1.88 11.39
N ASN A 323 -26.71 0.68 11.97
CA ASN A 323 -27.06 0.41 13.37
C ASN A 323 -25.82 0.32 14.29
N ILE A 324 -24.61 0.52 13.76
CA ILE A 324 -23.37 0.47 14.55
C ILE A 324 -23.17 1.81 15.29
N PRO A 325 -22.76 1.79 16.57
CA PRO A 325 -22.44 3.02 17.30
C PRO A 325 -21.40 3.86 16.54
N PRO A 326 -21.52 5.20 16.53
CA PRO A 326 -20.63 6.08 15.76
C PRO A 326 -19.16 5.90 16.12
N GLU A 327 -18.85 5.51 17.36
CA GLU A 327 -17.50 5.22 17.85
C GLU A 327 -16.80 4.09 17.08
N PHE A 328 -17.55 3.09 16.61
CA PHE A 328 -17.00 1.96 15.87
C PHE A 328 -17.01 2.16 14.35
N LYS A 329 -17.60 3.26 13.86
CA LYS A 329 -17.72 3.50 12.41
C LYS A 329 -16.34 3.58 11.74
N ILE A 330 -15.44 4.39 12.30
CA ILE A 330 -14.06 4.55 11.79
C ILE A 330 -13.30 3.22 11.82
N PHE A 331 -13.47 2.44 12.89
CA PHE A 331 -12.84 1.12 13.01
C PHE A 331 -13.30 0.18 11.88
N TRP A 332 -14.60 0.10 11.63
CA TRP A 332 -15.13 -0.78 10.58
C TRP A 332 -14.78 -0.28 9.19
N GLU A 333 -14.79 1.02 8.93
CA GLU A 333 -14.32 1.59 7.66
C GLU A 333 -12.86 1.19 7.40
N GLN A 334 -11.98 1.35 8.39
CA GLN A 334 -10.59 0.92 8.28
C GLN A 334 -10.46 -0.60 8.08
N TYR A 335 -11.26 -1.40 8.80
CA TYR A 335 -11.25 -2.86 8.64
C TYR A 335 -11.69 -3.28 7.23
N TYR A 336 -12.76 -2.69 6.71
CA TYR A 336 -13.25 -2.97 5.36
C TYR A 336 -12.28 -2.46 4.28
N LEU A 337 -11.55 -1.39 4.54
CA LEU A 337 -10.44 -0.96 3.69
C LEU A 337 -9.37 -2.06 3.60
N GLN A 338 -8.86 -2.53 4.75
CA GLN A 338 -7.80 -3.54 4.77
C GLN A 338 -8.26 -4.89 4.19
N ILE A 339 -9.48 -5.34 4.49
CA ILE A 339 -9.99 -6.61 3.94
C ILE A 339 -10.18 -6.52 2.42
N SER A 340 -10.55 -5.35 1.90
CA SER A 340 -10.72 -5.15 0.46
C SER A 340 -9.37 -5.22 -0.25
N ILE A 341 -8.33 -4.57 0.29
CA ILE A 341 -6.95 -4.67 -0.23
C ILE A 341 -6.46 -6.12 -0.17
N CYS A 342 -6.68 -6.82 0.94
CA CYS A 342 -6.30 -8.23 1.08
C CYS A 342 -6.98 -9.10 0.02
N LEU A 343 -8.29 -8.94 -0.18
CA LEU A 343 -9.08 -9.76 -1.10
C LEU A 343 -8.74 -9.48 -2.56
N THR A 344 -8.66 -8.20 -2.95
CA THR A 344 -8.36 -7.83 -4.33
C THR A 344 -6.95 -8.27 -4.72
N ASN A 345 -5.97 -8.15 -3.82
CA ASN A 345 -4.62 -8.67 -4.08
C ASN A 345 -4.59 -10.21 -4.16
N PHE A 346 -5.35 -10.92 -3.31
CA PHE A 346 -5.44 -12.38 -3.39
C PHE A 346 -5.96 -12.81 -4.75
N LEU A 347 -7.07 -12.20 -5.18
CA LEU A 347 -7.68 -12.53 -6.45
C LEU A 347 -6.78 -12.12 -7.63
N LYS A 348 -6.09 -10.99 -7.54
CA LYS A 348 -5.16 -10.52 -8.57
C LYS A 348 -4.00 -11.49 -8.77
N ASN A 349 -3.44 -12.04 -7.69
CA ASN A 349 -2.23 -12.88 -7.74
C ASN A 349 -2.53 -14.37 -7.91
N TYR A 350 -3.62 -14.87 -7.31
CA TYR A 350 -3.82 -16.32 -7.11
C TYR A 350 -5.14 -16.88 -7.66
N ARG A 351 -6.02 -16.05 -8.25
CA ARG A 351 -7.33 -16.53 -8.78
C ARG A 351 -7.17 -17.67 -9.77
N GLU A 352 -6.36 -17.47 -10.81
CA GLU A 352 -6.21 -18.42 -11.91
C GLU A 352 -5.35 -19.63 -11.52
N THR A 353 -4.28 -19.38 -10.76
CA THR A 353 -3.26 -20.38 -10.45
C THR A 353 -3.67 -21.33 -9.33
N ILE A 354 -4.45 -20.84 -8.35
CA ILE A 354 -4.82 -21.59 -7.15
C ILE A 354 -6.33 -21.78 -7.06
N ILE A 355 -7.12 -20.70 -7.12
CA ILE A 355 -8.53 -20.77 -6.73
C ILE A 355 -9.35 -21.54 -7.76
N GLU A 356 -9.16 -21.25 -9.05
CA GLU A 356 -9.89 -21.90 -10.14
C GLU A 356 -9.50 -23.37 -10.32
N LYS A 357 -8.22 -23.74 -10.10
CA LYS A 357 -7.78 -25.15 -10.19
C LYS A 357 -8.48 -26.06 -9.18
N ASN A 358 -8.85 -25.52 -8.03
CA ASN A 358 -9.47 -26.28 -6.95
C ASN A 358 -11.01 -26.36 -7.04
N ASN A 359 -11.63 -25.91 -8.15
CA ASN A 359 -13.07 -25.93 -8.37
C ASN A 359 -13.92 -25.24 -7.27
N ASN A 360 -13.33 -24.28 -6.54
CA ASN A 360 -13.98 -23.55 -5.45
C ASN A 360 -14.86 -22.38 -5.96
N THR A 361 -15.73 -22.67 -6.93
CA THR A 361 -16.60 -21.66 -7.56
C THR A 361 -17.54 -20.99 -6.56
N ASN A 362 -18.00 -21.72 -5.54
CA ASN A 362 -18.84 -21.17 -4.46
C ASN A 362 -18.11 -20.13 -3.61
N ASP A 363 -16.83 -20.35 -3.31
CA ASP A 363 -16.03 -19.44 -2.49
C ASP A 363 -15.70 -18.16 -3.25
N ILE A 364 -15.33 -18.29 -4.53
CA ILE A 364 -15.17 -17.15 -5.44
C ILE A 364 -16.45 -16.30 -5.46
N ASN A 365 -17.60 -16.94 -5.67
CA ASN A 365 -18.89 -16.25 -5.72
C ASN A 365 -19.22 -15.55 -4.40
N ALA A 366 -18.89 -16.15 -3.25
CA ALA A 366 -19.10 -15.53 -1.94
C ALA A 366 -18.24 -14.25 -1.79
N VAL A 367 -16.97 -14.30 -2.21
CA VAL A 367 -16.07 -13.14 -2.14
C VAL A 367 -16.50 -12.03 -3.09
N PHE A 368 -16.84 -12.34 -4.34
CA PHE A 368 -17.31 -11.31 -5.27
C PHE A 368 -18.65 -10.69 -4.84
N LYS A 369 -19.57 -11.47 -4.25
CA LYS A 369 -20.80 -10.90 -3.65
C LYS A 369 -20.48 -9.96 -2.49
N PHE A 370 -19.49 -10.30 -1.67
CA PHE A 370 -19.03 -9.45 -0.57
C PHE A 370 -18.37 -8.15 -1.08
N LEU A 371 -17.51 -8.24 -2.10
CA LEU A 371 -16.92 -7.06 -2.76
C LEU A 371 -17.99 -6.19 -3.43
N HIS A 372 -18.99 -6.80 -4.08
CA HIS A 372 -20.11 -6.06 -4.66
C HIS A 372 -20.90 -5.31 -3.58
N MET A 373 -21.22 -5.97 -2.46
CA MET A 373 -21.86 -5.33 -1.31
C MET A 373 -21.03 -4.13 -0.80
N LEU A 374 -19.71 -4.28 -0.67
CA LEU A 374 -18.82 -3.19 -0.25
C LEU A 374 -18.76 -2.05 -1.27
N SER A 375 -18.71 -2.35 -2.56
CA SER A 375 -18.70 -1.34 -3.61
C SER A 375 -19.98 -0.49 -3.65
N ASN A 376 -21.12 -1.04 -3.22
CA ASN A 376 -22.38 -0.32 -3.10
C ASN A 376 -22.51 0.46 -1.79
N SER A 377 -21.56 0.33 -0.87
CA SER A 377 -21.52 1.12 0.37
C SER A 377 -21.11 2.58 0.11
N ASN A 378 -21.28 3.45 1.11
CA ASN A 378 -20.87 4.87 1.02
C ASN A 378 -19.42 5.09 1.53
N MET A 379 -18.53 4.13 1.28
CA MET A 379 -17.11 4.21 1.65
C MET A 379 -16.27 4.44 0.39
N ASP A 380 -15.86 5.68 0.14
CA ASP A 380 -15.24 6.07 -1.12
C ASP A 380 -13.88 5.38 -1.36
N GLU A 381 -13.01 5.31 -0.35
CA GLU A 381 -11.71 4.64 -0.48
C GLU A 381 -11.84 3.14 -0.77
N VAL A 382 -12.79 2.47 -0.11
CA VAL A 382 -13.10 1.05 -0.36
C VAL A 382 -13.59 0.85 -1.79
N PHE A 383 -14.45 1.75 -2.28
CA PHE A 383 -14.93 1.74 -3.65
C PHE A 383 -13.78 1.88 -4.65
N LEU A 384 -12.84 2.82 -4.43
CA LEU A 384 -11.67 3.01 -5.30
C LEU A 384 -10.86 1.70 -5.45
N ILE A 385 -10.52 1.03 -4.33
CA ILE A 385 -9.75 -0.22 -4.34
C ILE A 385 -10.47 -1.33 -5.13
N ILE A 386 -11.79 -1.44 -4.96
CA ILE A 386 -12.58 -2.49 -5.61
C ILE A 386 -12.72 -2.20 -7.11
N VAL A 387 -12.95 -0.95 -7.49
CA VAL A 387 -13.04 -0.54 -8.92
C VAL A 387 -11.72 -0.77 -9.63
N ASP A 388 -10.60 -0.43 -8.99
CA ASP A 388 -9.28 -0.65 -9.55
C ASP A 388 -9.03 -2.15 -9.82
N TYR A 389 -9.46 -3.00 -8.88
CA TYR A 389 -9.44 -4.45 -9.10
C TYR A 389 -10.41 -4.91 -10.20
N TYR A 390 -11.63 -4.37 -10.29
CA TYR A 390 -12.57 -4.70 -11.37
C TYR A 390 -12.01 -4.35 -12.75
N ASN A 391 -11.27 -3.25 -12.86
CA ASN A 391 -10.56 -2.90 -14.08
C ASN A 391 -9.53 -4.00 -14.44
N VAL A 392 -8.64 -4.35 -13.51
CA VAL A 392 -7.64 -5.41 -13.71
C VAL A 392 -8.29 -6.76 -14.03
N PHE A 393 -9.36 -7.12 -13.34
CA PHE A 393 -10.09 -8.36 -13.54
C PHE A 393 -10.70 -8.44 -14.95
N THR A 394 -11.37 -7.38 -15.39
CA THR A 394 -11.99 -7.33 -16.73
C THR A 394 -10.95 -7.28 -17.84
N GLU A 395 -9.83 -6.59 -17.61
CA GLU A 395 -8.68 -6.59 -18.50
C GLU A 395 -8.09 -7.99 -18.69
N GLN A 396 -7.88 -8.74 -17.61
CA GLN A 396 -7.37 -10.12 -17.66
C GLN A 396 -8.28 -11.03 -18.49
N LEU A 397 -9.60 -10.93 -18.32
CA LEU A 397 -10.57 -11.71 -19.11
C LEU A 397 -10.53 -11.36 -20.60
N ILE A 398 -10.33 -10.08 -20.95
CA ILE A 398 -10.20 -9.65 -22.34
C ILE A 398 -8.89 -10.14 -22.95
N ARG A 399 -7.78 -10.05 -22.22
CA ARG A 399 -6.49 -10.58 -22.68
C ARG A 399 -6.58 -12.06 -23.00
N GLU A 400 -7.24 -12.84 -22.14
CA GLU A 400 -7.49 -14.26 -22.40
C GLU A 400 -8.37 -14.47 -23.64
N LEU A 401 -9.45 -13.70 -23.79
CA LEU A 401 -10.32 -13.78 -24.96
C LEU A 401 -9.55 -13.52 -26.25
N ILE A 402 -8.72 -12.46 -26.29
CA ILE A 402 -7.92 -12.10 -27.45
C ILE A 402 -6.89 -13.18 -27.76
N GLY A 403 -6.16 -13.67 -26.76
CA GLY A 403 -5.18 -14.75 -26.95
C GLY A 403 -5.81 -16.01 -27.56
N ARG A 404 -6.98 -16.42 -27.07
CA ARG A 404 -7.70 -17.58 -27.64
C ARG A 404 -8.20 -17.34 -29.05
N LEU A 405 -8.62 -16.12 -29.38
CA LEU A 405 -9.04 -15.76 -30.74
C LEU A 405 -7.88 -15.77 -31.73
N GLU A 406 -6.71 -15.30 -31.32
CA GLU A 406 -5.49 -15.37 -32.11
C GLU A 406 -5.06 -16.83 -32.34
N GLU A 407 -5.14 -17.68 -31.32
CA GLU A 407 -4.90 -19.12 -31.45
C GLU A 407 -5.85 -19.76 -32.46
N GLU A 408 -7.16 -19.52 -32.37
CA GLU A 408 -8.14 -20.04 -33.34
C GLU A 408 -7.86 -19.57 -34.77
N ASN A 409 -7.52 -18.29 -34.95
CA ASN A 409 -7.20 -17.73 -36.27
C ASN A 409 -5.89 -18.32 -36.82
N SER A 410 -4.89 -18.56 -35.97
CA SER A 410 -3.65 -19.23 -36.35
C SER A 410 -3.89 -20.68 -36.80
N ILE A 411 -4.80 -21.39 -36.12
CA ILE A 411 -5.20 -22.77 -36.44
C ILE A 411 -5.98 -22.79 -37.75
N LYS A 412 -6.96 -21.88 -37.95
CA LYS A 412 -7.71 -21.75 -39.21
C LYS A 412 -6.76 -21.44 -40.39
N ASN A 413 -5.79 -20.55 -40.20
CA ASN A 413 -4.79 -20.24 -41.24
C ASN A 413 -3.84 -21.41 -41.52
N LYS A 414 -3.44 -22.19 -40.51
CA LYS A 414 -2.67 -23.43 -40.71
C LYS A 414 -3.48 -24.51 -41.44
N CYS A 415 -4.77 -24.67 -41.13
CA CYS A 415 -5.66 -25.61 -41.82
C CYS A 415 -5.93 -25.19 -43.28
N ILE A 416 -6.14 -23.90 -43.55
CA ILE A 416 -6.31 -23.35 -44.91
C ILE A 416 -5.01 -23.53 -45.72
N ASN A 417 -3.83 -23.31 -45.14
CA ASN A 417 -2.56 -23.59 -45.82
C ASN A 417 -2.31 -25.09 -46.04
N SER A 418 -2.83 -25.97 -45.19
CA SER A 418 -2.79 -27.42 -45.44
C SER A 418 -3.74 -27.84 -46.58
N ASN A 419 -4.92 -27.20 -46.69
CA ASN A 419 -5.87 -27.46 -47.79
C ASN A 419 -5.40 -26.85 -49.12
N ASN A 420 -4.72 -25.69 -49.09
CA ASN A 420 -4.10 -25.09 -50.28
C ASN A 420 -2.92 -25.93 -50.79
N ASN A 421 -2.22 -26.68 -49.94
CA ASN A 421 -1.20 -27.65 -50.36
C ASN A 421 -1.79 -28.97 -50.92
N ILE A 422 -3.08 -29.24 -50.70
CA ILE A 422 -3.78 -30.38 -51.31
C ILE A 422 -4.42 -29.95 -52.65
N GLN A 423 -4.84 -28.69 -52.79
CA GLN A 423 -5.47 -28.19 -54.03
C GLN A 423 -4.46 -27.69 -55.09
N THR A 424 -3.21 -27.41 -54.73
CA THR A 424 -2.15 -27.03 -55.68
C THR A 424 -1.47 -28.21 -56.39
N ASN A 425 -1.78 -29.46 -56.05
CA ASN A 425 -1.21 -30.65 -56.69
C ASN A 425 -2.09 -31.32 -57.76
N LEU A 426 -3.28 -30.78 -58.08
CA LEU A 426 -4.19 -31.41 -59.06
C LEU A 426 -4.58 -30.55 -60.27
N THR A 427 -4.12 -29.31 -60.38
CA THR A 427 -4.37 -28.48 -61.57
C THR A 427 -3.17 -27.60 -61.89
N ASN A 428 -2.12 -28.19 -62.47
CA ASN A 428 -1.09 -27.43 -63.19
C ASN A 428 -0.53 -28.28 -64.34
N GLY A 429 -1.23 -28.20 -65.47
CA GLY A 429 -0.80 -28.73 -66.74
C GLY A 429 -1.47 -27.96 -67.86
N MET A 430 -0.90 -26.79 -68.20
CA MET A 430 -0.86 -26.11 -69.51
C MET A 430 -1.14 -24.59 -69.47
N ASN A 431 -0.05 -23.85 -69.62
CA ASN A 431 0.19 -22.63 -70.42
C ASN A 431 -0.76 -21.41 -70.37
N ASN A 432 -0.17 -20.31 -69.86
CA ASN A 432 0.03 -18.99 -70.47
C ASN A 432 -1.07 -18.41 -71.40
N ASN A 433 -1.69 -17.29 -70.98
CA ASN A 433 -1.48 -16.01 -71.65
C ASN A 433 -2.03 -14.78 -70.89
N SER A 434 -1.42 -13.64 -71.22
CA SER A 434 -1.65 -12.25 -70.80
C SER A 434 -3.07 -11.69 -70.98
N GLY A 435 -3.46 -10.72 -70.12
CA GLY A 435 -4.57 -9.81 -70.42
C GLY A 435 -4.89 -8.80 -69.32
N PHE A 436 -4.75 -7.52 -69.64
CA PHE A 436 -5.21 -6.36 -68.88
C PHE A 436 -6.76 -6.27 -68.85
N ASN A 437 -7.27 -5.61 -67.81
CA ASN A 437 -8.36 -4.61 -67.79
C ASN A 437 -9.73 -4.90 -67.10
N ILE A 438 -10.17 -3.83 -66.41
CA ILE A 438 -11.53 -3.31 -66.13
C ILE A 438 -12.34 -3.94 -64.97
N GLY A 439 -12.77 -3.05 -64.07
CA GLY A 439 -13.58 -3.36 -62.91
C GLY A 439 -15.07 -3.56 -63.16
N LEU A 440 -15.76 -3.95 -62.09
CA LEU A 440 -17.20 -3.83 -61.92
C LEU A 440 -17.48 -3.80 -60.41
N GLU A 441 -17.93 -2.63 -59.96
CA GLU A 441 -18.71 -2.51 -58.74
C GLU A 441 -20.03 -3.27 -58.90
N SER A 442 -20.43 -4.01 -57.87
CA SER A 442 -21.86 -4.25 -57.60
C SER A 442 -22.05 -4.18 -56.09
N GLY A 443 -22.68 -3.09 -55.65
CA GLY A 443 -22.90 -2.76 -54.26
C GLY A 443 -23.96 -3.60 -53.55
N GLY A 444 -23.91 -3.49 -52.22
CA GLY A 444 -24.94 -3.90 -51.29
C GLY A 444 -24.72 -3.14 -49.98
N LEU A 445 -25.06 -1.85 -50.00
CA LEU A 445 -25.07 -0.97 -48.84
C LEU A 445 -25.98 -1.54 -47.74
N ASN A 446 -25.43 -1.75 -46.54
CA ASN A 446 -26.17 -1.53 -45.30
C ASN A 446 -25.33 -0.65 -44.39
N ASN A 447 -25.76 0.61 -44.32
CA ASN A 447 -25.19 1.68 -43.49
C ASN A 447 -25.29 1.35 -42.00
N ARG A 448 -24.15 1.22 -41.31
CA ARG A 448 -23.99 1.72 -39.93
C ARG A 448 -22.64 2.42 -39.80
N LYS A 449 -22.70 3.67 -39.31
CA LYS A 449 -21.58 4.61 -39.26
C LYS A 449 -20.46 4.09 -38.35
N VAL A 450 -19.27 3.97 -38.92
CA VAL A 450 -17.99 3.83 -38.22
C VAL A 450 -17.71 5.16 -37.51
N TYR A 451 -17.58 5.16 -36.18
CA TYR A 451 -17.03 6.29 -35.45
C TYR A 451 -15.54 6.04 -35.25
N SER A 452 -14.69 6.68 -36.08
CA SER A 452 -13.26 6.76 -35.78
C SER A 452 -13.03 7.90 -34.78
N PHE A 453 -12.52 7.60 -33.59
CA PHE A 453 -12.03 8.62 -32.68
C PHE A 453 -10.54 8.85 -32.96
N ALA A 454 -10.24 9.98 -33.59
CA ALA A 454 -8.89 10.52 -33.69
C ALA A 454 -8.71 11.57 -32.58
N THR A 455 -7.66 11.44 -31.77
CA THR A 455 -7.22 12.52 -30.88
C THR A 455 -5.71 12.70 -31.01
N MET A 456 -5.31 13.97 -31.13
CA MET A 456 -4.00 14.44 -31.55
C MET A 456 -2.90 14.24 -30.50
N HIS A 457 -1.73 13.82 -30.95
CA HIS A 457 -0.47 13.87 -30.20
C HIS A 457 0.27 15.18 -30.51
N SER A 458 0.80 15.82 -29.47
CA SER A 458 1.97 16.70 -29.55
C SER A 458 2.85 16.40 -28.33
N LEU A 459 3.84 15.54 -28.53
CA LEU A 459 4.94 15.26 -27.62
C LEU A 459 6.13 16.15 -27.98
N GLY A 460 6.74 16.74 -26.97
CA GLY A 460 8.12 17.20 -27.03
C GLY A 460 8.82 16.83 -25.73
N ILE A 461 9.73 15.85 -25.81
CA ILE A 461 11.10 15.84 -25.23
C ILE A 461 11.56 14.38 -25.00
N GLY A 462 12.52 13.96 -25.83
CA GLY A 462 13.86 13.58 -25.37
C GLY A 462 14.05 12.33 -24.52
N ASN A 463 14.28 11.21 -25.22
CA ASN A 463 15.05 10.01 -24.82
C ASN A 463 16.15 10.21 -23.75
N ASN A 464 16.25 9.27 -22.79
CA ASN A 464 17.27 8.20 -22.82
C ASN A 464 17.21 7.24 -21.59
N ASN A 465 16.98 5.97 -21.90
CA ASN A 465 17.56 4.74 -21.34
C ASN A 465 17.18 4.14 -19.97
N VAL A 466 16.49 3.00 -20.11
CA VAL A 466 16.78 1.64 -19.58
C VAL A 466 16.21 1.26 -18.22
N GLY A 467 15.13 0.47 -18.28
CA GLY A 467 15.02 -0.76 -17.49
C GLY A 467 13.81 -0.84 -16.55
N ASN A 468 12.76 -1.51 -17.04
CA ASN A 468 11.62 -2.05 -16.28
C ASN A 468 10.50 -1.06 -15.93
N GLU A 469 9.80 -0.57 -16.96
CA GLU A 469 8.54 0.14 -16.76
C GLU A 469 7.36 -0.83 -16.81
N ASN A 470 6.52 -0.78 -15.77
CA ASN A 470 5.08 -0.96 -15.91
C ASN A 470 4.61 0.05 -16.97
N SER A 471 4.70 -0.30 -18.25
CA SER A 471 4.16 0.53 -19.31
C SER A 471 2.66 0.61 -19.07
N ILE A 472 2.13 1.80 -18.89
CA ILE A 472 0.70 2.08 -19.01
C ILE A 472 0.29 1.56 -20.39
N ILE A 473 -0.42 0.44 -20.43
CA ILE A 473 -0.75 -0.24 -21.67
C ILE A 473 -1.82 0.59 -22.39
N ASN A 474 -1.45 1.09 -23.56
CA ASN A 474 -2.20 2.05 -24.34
C ASN A 474 -3.46 1.37 -24.94
N ILE A 475 -4.64 1.93 -24.67
CA ILE A 475 -5.96 1.48 -25.16
C ILE A 475 -5.98 1.24 -26.69
N ASN A 476 -5.11 1.92 -27.43
CA ASN A 476 -5.03 1.87 -28.89
C ASN A 476 -4.53 0.52 -29.46
N GLU A 477 -3.82 -0.31 -28.69
CA GLU A 477 -3.39 -1.63 -29.19
C GLU A 477 -4.56 -2.62 -29.29
N TYR A 478 -5.55 -2.54 -28.39
CA TYR A 478 -6.66 -3.50 -28.32
C TYR A 478 -7.90 -3.11 -29.14
N SER A 479 -8.18 -1.81 -29.31
CA SER A 479 -9.34 -1.34 -30.10
C SER A 479 -9.28 -1.86 -31.55
N SER A 480 -8.11 -1.91 -32.18
CA SER A 480 -7.98 -2.36 -33.57
C SER A 480 -8.31 -3.84 -33.82
N ILE A 481 -8.22 -4.68 -32.78
CA ILE A 481 -8.53 -6.12 -32.82
C ILE A 481 -9.98 -6.33 -32.37
N LEU A 482 -10.39 -5.74 -31.25
CA LEU A 482 -11.75 -5.87 -30.70
C LEU A 482 -12.82 -5.26 -31.61
N ASP A 483 -12.52 -4.17 -32.32
CA ASP A 483 -13.45 -3.54 -33.27
C ASP A 483 -13.58 -4.33 -34.60
N LYS A 484 -12.70 -5.31 -34.84
CA LYS A 484 -12.79 -6.26 -35.97
C LYS A 484 -13.51 -7.56 -35.63
N ILE A 485 -13.90 -7.74 -34.36
CA ILE A 485 -14.45 -8.98 -33.83
C ILE A 485 -15.98 -8.87 -33.77
N ASP A 486 -16.64 -9.34 -34.83
CA ASP A 486 -18.10 -9.48 -34.88
C ASP A 486 -18.49 -10.84 -34.25
N LEU A 487 -18.24 -11.01 -32.94
CA LEU A 487 -18.62 -12.21 -32.18
C LEU A 487 -19.93 -11.99 -31.45
N THR A 488 -20.85 -12.94 -31.56
CA THR A 488 -22.05 -12.93 -30.72
C THR A 488 -21.69 -13.28 -29.28
N GLN A 489 -22.50 -12.87 -28.30
CA GLN A 489 -22.31 -13.23 -26.89
C GLN A 489 -22.25 -14.77 -26.68
N SER A 490 -22.87 -15.54 -27.59
CA SER A 490 -22.81 -17.00 -27.58
C SER A 490 -21.45 -17.56 -28.02
N ASP A 491 -20.74 -16.85 -28.91
CA ASP A 491 -19.43 -17.27 -29.41
C ASP A 491 -18.34 -16.93 -28.40
N ILE A 492 -18.41 -15.74 -27.78
CA ILE A 492 -17.51 -15.33 -26.69
C ILE A 492 -17.56 -16.35 -25.54
N LYS A 493 -18.75 -16.80 -25.15
CA LYS A 493 -18.95 -17.79 -24.08
C LYS A 493 -18.45 -19.20 -24.44
N LYS A 494 -18.41 -19.55 -25.73
CA LYS A 494 -17.84 -20.82 -26.19
C LYS A 494 -16.32 -20.78 -26.19
N ILE A 495 -15.75 -19.64 -26.58
CA ILE A 495 -14.31 -19.45 -26.74
C ILE A 495 -13.63 -19.32 -25.37
N CYS A 496 -14.26 -18.65 -24.41
CA CYS A 496 -13.72 -18.47 -23.06
C CYS A 496 -14.68 -18.99 -21.97
N PRO A 497 -14.44 -20.20 -21.42
CA PRO A 497 -15.27 -20.79 -20.35
C PRO A 497 -15.31 -19.95 -19.07
N ARG A 498 -14.25 -19.19 -18.76
CA ARG A 498 -14.21 -18.29 -17.59
C ARG A 498 -15.25 -17.18 -17.67
N ILE A 499 -15.50 -16.63 -18.86
CA ILE A 499 -16.54 -15.61 -19.05
C ILE A 499 -17.92 -16.17 -18.67
N LYS A 500 -18.18 -17.44 -18.97
CA LYS A 500 -19.42 -18.13 -18.58
C LYS A 500 -19.50 -18.33 -17.06
N LEU A 501 -18.38 -18.68 -16.41
CA LEU A 501 -18.31 -18.85 -14.96
C LEU A 501 -18.64 -17.54 -14.23
N TYR A 502 -18.10 -16.42 -14.71
CA TYR A 502 -18.22 -15.11 -14.10
C TYR A 502 -19.43 -14.30 -14.57
N GLU A 503 -20.34 -14.87 -15.36
CA GLU A 503 -21.42 -14.11 -16.01
C GLU A 503 -22.26 -13.28 -15.01
N PHE A 504 -22.66 -13.87 -13.89
CA PHE A 504 -23.42 -13.16 -12.86
C PHE A 504 -22.60 -12.04 -12.21
N ILE A 505 -21.33 -12.32 -11.90
CA ILE A 505 -20.40 -11.35 -11.28
C ILE A 505 -20.16 -10.16 -12.23
N LEU A 506 -19.95 -10.42 -13.52
CA LEU A 506 -19.77 -9.36 -14.52
C LEU A 506 -21.01 -8.47 -14.63
N ASN A 507 -22.21 -9.03 -14.48
CA ASN A 507 -23.45 -8.25 -14.49
C ASN A 507 -23.59 -7.37 -13.25
N ASP A 508 -23.20 -7.87 -12.07
CA ASP A 508 -23.18 -7.10 -10.83
C ASP A 508 -22.17 -5.94 -10.92
N ILE A 509 -20.98 -6.19 -11.47
CA ILE A 509 -19.96 -5.15 -11.72
C ILE A 509 -20.50 -4.09 -12.70
N ARG A 510 -21.12 -4.50 -13.82
CA ARG A 510 -21.75 -3.57 -14.78
C ARG A 510 -22.73 -2.63 -14.07
N ARG A 511 -23.63 -3.18 -13.25
CA ARG A 511 -24.61 -2.38 -12.52
C ARG A 511 -23.92 -1.36 -11.60
N THR A 512 -22.94 -1.79 -10.79
CA THR A 512 -22.20 -0.89 -9.90
C THR A 512 -21.48 0.24 -10.64
N ILE A 513 -20.77 -0.07 -11.74
CA ILE A 513 -20.01 0.93 -12.50
C ILE A 513 -20.96 1.95 -13.17
N ILE A 514 -22.11 1.51 -13.70
CA ILE A 514 -23.09 2.40 -14.32
C ILE A 514 -23.78 3.29 -13.27
N GLU A 515 -24.18 2.73 -12.13
CA GLU A 515 -24.89 3.48 -11.07
C GLU A 515 -24.00 4.51 -10.36
N LYS A 516 -22.68 4.26 -10.26
CA LYS A 516 -21.73 5.11 -9.52
C LYS A 516 -20.71 5.83 -10.40
N MET A 517 -20.94 5.90 -11.72
CA MET A 517 -19.98 6.50 -12.65
C MET A 517 -19.55 7.90 -12.21
N ALA A 518 -18.24 8.11 -12.08
CA ALA A 518 -17.66 9.42 -11.78
C ALA A 518 -17.94 10.41 -12.92
N LYS A 519 -17.87 11.71 -12.64
CA LYS A 519 -18.16 12.72 -13.66
C LYS A 519 -17.04 12.75 -14.71
N PRO A 520 -17.39 12.85 -16.01
CA PRO A 520 -16.40 13.08 -17.05
C PRO A 520 -15.77 14.47 -16.89
N GLN A 521 -14.57 14.65 -17.43
CA GLN A 521 -13.92 15.95 -17.49
C GLN A 521 -14.80 16.96 -18.24
N GLU A 522 -15.12 18.08 -17.59
CA GLU A 522 -15.84 19.20 -18.19
C GLU A 522 -14.85 20.16 -18.86
N ILE A 523 -15.20 20.67 -20.05
CA ILE A 523 -14.39 21.65 -20.78
C ILE A 523 -15.02 23.02 -20.52
N TYR A 524 -14.31 23.86 -19.77
CA TYR A 524 -14.73 25.24 -19.56
C TYR A 524 -14.19 26.12 -20.69
N ILE A 525 -15.01 27.06 -21.12
CA ILE A 525 -14.60 28.09 -22.08
C ILE A 525 -14.46 29.37 -21.25
N SER A 526 -13.23 29.80 -21.04
CA SER A 526 -12.92 31.06 -20.35
C SER A 526 -12.43 32.09 -21.36
N TYR A 527 -12.63 33.36 -21.02
CA TYR A 527 -12.02 34.47 -21.75
C TYR A 527 -10.74 34.81 -21.02
N ASP A 528 -9.61 34.74 -21.72
CA ASP A 528 -8.36 35.22 -21.15
C ASP A 528 -8.46 36.74 -20.98
N ASN A 529 -8.39 37.20 -19.72
CA ASN A 529 -8.56 38.60 -19.35
C ASN A 529 -7.46 39.50 -19.92
N GLU A 530 -6.32 38.94 -20.33
CA GLU A 530 -5.18 39.71 -20.85
C GLU A 530 -5.14 39.77 -22.38
N THR A 531 -5.51 38.69 -23.07
CA THR A 531 -5.44 38.61 -24.55
C THR A 531 -6.79 38.77 -25.23
N GLY A 532 -7.90 38.61 -24.50
CA GLY A 532 -9.26 38.64 -25.05
C GLY A 532 -9.60 37.43 -25.92
N GLU A 533 -8.73 36.42 -25.97
CA GLU A 533 -8.94 35.19 -26.72
C GLU A 533 -9.80 34.20 -25.93
N VAL A 534 -10.57 33.41 -26.67
CA VAL A 534 -11.40 32.34 -26.11
C VAL A 534 -10.49 31.13 -25.88
N VAL A 535 -10.13 30.89 -24.63
CA VAL A 535 -9.28 29.76 -24.24
C VAL A 535 -10.17 28.64 -23.68
N ARG A 536 -9.83 27.40 -24.03
CA ARG A 536 -10.42 26.24 -23.38
C ARG A 536 -9.60 25.99 -22.11
N ASP A 537 -10.19 26.33 -20.97
CA ASP A 537 -9.58 26.01 -19.69
C ASP A 537 -9.92 24.57 -19.35
N PHE A 538 -8.87 23.77 -19.24
CA PHE A 538 -8.94 22.42 -18.74
C PHE A 538 -8.61 22.46 -17.26
N GLU A 539 -9.44 21.83 -16.44
CA GLU A 539 -9.00 21.49 -15.10
C GLU A 539 -7.90 20.42 -15.21
N PRO A 540 -6.71 20.65 -14.62
CA PRO A 540 -5.58 19.72 -14.72
C PRO A 540 -5.93 18.37 -14.08
N ASP A 541 -5.23 17.29 -14.47
CA ASP A 541 -5.44 15.92 -14.02
C ASP A 541 -5.78 15.82 -12.51
N THR A 542 -7.05 15.57 -12.21
CA THR A 542 -7.55 15.35 -10.86
C THR A 542 -7.72 13.86 -10.57
N THR A 543 -7.78 13.50 -9.28
CA THR A 543 -8.09 12.15 -8.84
C THR A 543 -9.47 11.68 -9.33
N GLU A 544 -10.44 12.59 -9.47
CA GLU A 544 -11.77 12.31 -10.01
C GLU A 544 -11.72 11.96 -11.50
N ILE A 545 -10.90 12.66 -12.30
CA ILE A 545 -10.70 12.35 -13.72
C ILE A 545 -10.02 10.98 -13.87
N SER A 546 -9.02 10.66 -13.03
CA SER A 546 -8.37 9.35 -13.03
C SER A 546 -9.36 8.22 -12.70
N LEU A 547 -10.24 8.45 -11.71
CA LEU A 547 -11.31 7.51 -11.38
C LEU A 547 -12.28 7.32 -12.55
N TYR A 548 -12.74 8.42 -13.17
CA TYR A 548 -13.59 8.36 -14.35
C TYR A 548 -12.95 7.55 -15.48
N ASN A 549 -11.67 7.79 -15.78
CA ASN A 549 -10.95 7.05 -16.81
C ASN A 549 -10.87 5.55 -16.49
N THR A 550 -10.66 5.18 -15.23
CA THR A 550 -10.62 3.78 -14.77
C THR A 550 -12.00 3.13 -14.89
N MET A 551 -13.06 3.81 -14.44
CA MET A 551 -14.44 3.31 -14.54
C MET A 551 -14.91 3.20 -15.99
N LYS A 552 -14.57 4.18 -16.84
CA LYS A 552 -14.83 4.17 -18.28
C LYS A 552 -14.14 2.97 -18.93
N THR A 553 -12.86 2.76 -18.65
CA THR A 553 -12.10 1.63 -19.21
C THR A 553 -12.71 0.29 -18.79
N THR A 554 -13.05 0.15 -17.50
CA THR A 554 -13.75 -1.04 -16.98
C THR A 554 -15.09 -1.27 -17.69
N LEU A 555 -15.89 -0.22 -17.91
CA LEU A 555 -17.18 -0.33 -18.59
C LEU A 555 -17.02 -0.69 -20.08
N VAL A 556 -16.01 -0.15 -20.75
CA VAL A 556 -15.66 -0.50 -22.13
C VAL A 556 -15.32 -2.00 -22.20
N TYR A 557 -14.47 -2.48 -21.29
CA TYR A 557 -14.13 -3.90 -21.21
C TYR A 557 -15.37 -4.78 -20.98
N LEU A 558 -16.23 -4.41 -20.04
CA LEU A 558 -17.49 -5.12 -19.79
C LEU A 558 -18.42 -5.10 -21.01
N THR A 559 -18.41 -4.04 -21.81
CA THR A 559 -19.22 -3.94 -23.03
C THR A 559 -18.73 -4.92 -24.09
N TYR A 560 -17.42 -5.04 -24.29
CA TYR A 560 -16.85 -6.05 -25.19
C TYR A 560 -17.18 -7.49 -24.75
N LEU A 561 -17.19 -7.75 -23.44
CA LEU A 561 -17.54 -9.07 -22.88
C LEU A 561 -19.05 -9.39 -22.95
N GLY A 562 -19.91 -8.42 -23.21
CA GLY A 562 -21.37 -8.59 -23.21
C GLY A 562 -22.14 -7.30 -23.43
N SER A 563 -22.28 -6.90 -24.70
CA SER A 563 -22.91 -5.64 -25.10
C SER A 563 -24.42 -5.62 -24.84
N GLU A 564 -25.13 -6.72 -25.13
CA GLU A 564 -26.59 -6.82 -24.95
C GLU A 564 -27.00 -6.51 -23.50
N LYS A 565 -26.31 -7.12 -22.53
CA LYS A 565 -26.64 -6.92 -21.11
C LYS A 565 -26.29 -5.52 -20.62
N THR A 566 -25.24 -4.92 -21.18
CA THR A 566 -24.86 -3.54 -20.88
C THR A 566 -25.95 -2.57 -21.36
N ILE A 567 -26.46 -2.75 -22.58
CA ILE A 567 -27.56 -1.96 -23.12
C ILE A 567 -28.83 -2.13 -22.28
N GLU A 568 -29.19 -3.36 -21.94
CA GLU A 568 -30.36 -3.66 -21.12
C GLU A 568 -30.33 -2.91 -19.78
N LEU A 569 -29.18 -2.95 -19.07
CA LEU A 569 -29.01 -2.27 -17.78
C LEU A 569 -29.07 -0.75 -17.90
N ILE A 570 -28.46 -0.17 -18.93
CA ILE A 570 -28.53 1.29 -19.17
C ILE A 570 -29.98 1.72 -19.44
N VAL A 571 -30.72 0.95 -20.25
CA VAL A 571 -32.12 1.23 -20.54
C VAL A 571 -33.00 1.09 -19.29
N GLU A 572 -32.77 0.06 -18.47
CA GLU A 572 -33.46 -0.14 -17.18
C GLU A 572 -33.28 1.08 -16.25
N LEU A 573 -32.03 1.55 -16.10
CA LEU A 573 -31.70 2.70 -15.27
C LEU A 573 -32.27 4.01 -15.82
N LEU A 574 -32.23 4.21 -17.14
CA LEU A 574 -32.81 5.37 -17.80
C LEU A 574 -34.33 5.45 -17.58
N ASN A 575 -35.03 4.32 -17.70
CA ASN A 575 -36.47 4.24 -17.43
C ASN A 575 -36.77 4.59 -15.96
N LYS A 576 -35.97 4.07 -15.03
CA LYS A 576 -36.12 4.35 -13.59
C LYS A 576 -35.91 5.84 -13.26
N GLU A 577 -34.94 6.50 -13.87
CA GLU A 577 -34.71 7.94 -13.70
C GLU A 577 -35.82 8.79 -14.36
N SER A 578 -36.33 8.36 -15.51
CA SER A 578 -37.50 8.99 -16.13
C SER A 578 -38.71 8.94 -15.21
N GLU A 579 -39.00 7.79 -14.59
CA GLU A 579 -40.10 7.63 -13.63
C GLU A 579 -39.92 8.48 -12.37
N LYS A 580 -38.70 8.60 -11.83
CA LYS A 580 -38.42 9.47 -10.68
C LYS A 580 -38.64 10.95 -11.02
N SER A 581 -38.16 11.37 -12.20
CA SER A 581 -38.34 12.73 -12.69
C SER A 581 -39.81 13.08 -12.85
N LEU A 582 -40.60 12.17 -13.45
CA LEU A 582 -42.05 12.30 -13.58
C LEU A 582 -42.78 12.36 -12.22
N LYS A 583 -42.31 11.63 -11.21
CA LYS A 583 -42.86 11.69 -9.84
C LYS A 583 -42.49 12.98 -9.10
N ASN A 584 -41.32 13.56 -9.37
CA ASN A 584 -40.90 14.83 -8.79
C ASN A 584 -41.58 16.04 -9.46
N THR A 585 -41.97 15.96 -10.73
CA THR A 585 -42.75 17.01 -11.41
C THR A 585 -44.26 16.98 -11.09
N ASN A 586 -44.76 15.88 -10.53
CA ASN A 586 -46.17 15.72 -10.12
C ASN A 586 -46.40 15.99 -8.62
N LYS A 587 -45.40 16.50 -7.91
CA LYS A 587 -45.50 17.12 -6.57
C LYS A 587 -45.31 18.61 -6.72
#